data_AF-A0A0X3RR15-F1
#
_entry.id   AF-A0A0X3RR15-F1
#
_cell.length_a   1.000
_cell.length_b   1.000
_cell.length_c   1.000
_cell.angle_alpha   90.00
_cell.angle_beta   90.00
_cell.angle_gamma   90.00
#
_symmetry.space_group_name_H-M   'P 1'
#
loop_
_entity.id
_entity.type
_entity.pdbx_description
1 polymer ?
#
loop_
_entity_poly.entity_id
_entity_poly.type
_entity_poly.pdbx_seq_one_letter_code
_entity_poly.pdbx_strand_id
1 'polypeptide(L)'
;MHQGESVQAEDQDVRSAYDSAHAQLLAGQFAQARRTATEALTADGPGARLYLVLGQAHAAEDDDDHDDRAEAAYQEGLKAFPDDLDLLAAYAELCLRSDYMDRPARHRRGPELDARLRELAPGSPQALRMEQISAGKAVKGPRPPSPLRTQTHDARLVLAAVGDPVSAAAQARAHAQSRPDDNRLATVAETLTALARPGRAPLRWMVRFPQHTLLIRAALCVVVLLAVPALHWNSWVRMAVVVTVVPTALLQALLRRARHRAGTRPSVAHAEPVGVPDFPVLPPVPAASSRETAVAVLALATVTAALVGSGIWGYEQYAAYPRYTFAAPDRVQGYERLEDTSLQQFLEGVVSEDMGGSDATTFTYVYGKKENEHLSVITVFGAVGDFHEMTPDALGSIQDGLRSGLTTTGLAAGKVWSADPGRLGGSLRCLSYDAIDNQRLTACTWGDKGSFGTVVSPDSGAGHEAAADLTRAVREAVLHQGTPADSV
;
A
#
# COMPACT_ATOMS: atom_id res chain seq x y z
N MET A 1 55.00 -6.76 43.08
CA MET A 1 53.55 -7.00 43.10
C MET A 1 52.72 -5.91 42.40
N HIS A 2 53.30 -4.82 41.88
CA HIS A 2 52.56 -3.75 41.18
C HIS A 2 52.40 -3.88 39.65
N GLN A 3 52.93 -4.95 39.03
CA GLN A 3 52.84 -5.16 37.58
C GLN A 3 51.57 -5.92 37.14
N GLY A 4 50.80 -6.50 38.07
CA GLY A 4 49.58 -7.25 37.75
C GLY A 4 48.29 -6.44 37.73
N GLU A 5 48.24 -5.32 38.49
CA GLU A 5 47.05 -4.46 38.59
C GLU A 5 46.88 -3.54 37.37
N SER A 6 47.96 -3.06 36.75
CA SER A 6 47.88 -2.16 35.59
C SER A 6 47.40 -2.88 34.33
N VAL A 7 47.85 -4.11 34.10
CA VAL A 7 47.47 -4.93 32.93
C VAL A 7 46.00 -5.36 33.00
N GLN A 8 45.48 -5.61 34.21
CA GLN A 8 44.06 -5.95 34.39
C GLN A 8 43.12 -4.75 34.20
N ALA A 9 43.55 -3.54 34.57
CA ALA A 9 42.77 -2.33 34.34
C ALA A 9 42.71 -1.97 32.85
N GLU A 10 43.83 -2.01 32.14
CA GLU A 10 43.90 -1.75 30.70
C GLU A 10 43.07 -2.77 29.88
N ASP A 11 43.14 -4.06 30.21
CA ASP A 11 42.37 -5.11 29.50
C ASP A 11 40.86 -5.00 29.75
N GLN A 12 40.45 -4.47 30.91
CA GLN A 12 39.05 -4.28 31.26
C GLN A 12 38.43 -3.04 30.56
N ASP A 13 39.20 -1.97 30.40
CA ASP A 13 38.77 -0.75 29.69
C ASP A 13 38.67 -0.99 28.18
N VAL A 14 39.63 -1.70 27.57
CA VAL A 14 39.58 -2.11 26.15
C VAL A 14 38.37 -2.99 25.86
N ARG A 15 38.04 -3.91 26.76
CA ARG A 15 36.86 -4.78 26.62
C ARG A 15 35.56 -3.98 26.66
N SER A 16 35.48 -2.95 27.51
CA SER A 16 34.33 -2.05 27.60
C SER A 16 34.14 -1.21 26.33
N ALA A 17 35.24 -0.71 25.75
CA ALA A 17 35.23 0.07 24.51
C ALA A 17 34.83 -0.77 23.30
N TYR A 18 35.35 -2.00 23.19
CA TYR A 18 34.93 -2.95 22.17
C TYR A 18 33.42 -3.27 22.25
N ASP A 19 32.92 -3.62 23.44
CA ASP A 19 31.51 -3.99 23.61
C ASP A 19 30.59 -2.83 23.19
N SER A 20 30.99 -1.59 23.50
CA SER A 20 30.28 -0.38 23.09
C SER A 20 30.30 -0.16 21.58
N ALA A 21 31.47 -0.28 20.93
CA ALA A 21 31.59 -0.14 19.48
C ALA A 21 30.85 -1.26 18.73
N HIS A 22 30.88 -2.48 19.25
CA HIS A 22 30.17 -3.62 18.69
C HIS A 22 28.64 -3.47 18.82
N ALA A 23 28.15 -2.97 19.96
CA ALA A 23 26.73 -2.66 20.12
C ALA A 23 26.24 -1.61 19.12
N GLN A 24 27.03 -0.56 18.87
CA GLN A 24 26.74 0.47 17.87
C GLN A 24 26.72 -0.10 16.45
N LEU A 25 27.68 -0.99 16.13
CA LEU A 25 27.72 -1.71 14.85
C LEU A 25 26.44 -2.52 14.63
N LEU A 26 26.01 -3.30 15.63
CA LEU A 26 24.78 -4.09 15.57
C LEU A 26 23.51 -3.22 15.48
N ALA A 27 23.55 -2.00 16.03
CA ALA A 27 22.48 -1.03 15.93
C ALA A 27 22.44 -0.26 14.59
N GLY A 28 23.39 -0.50 13.69
CA GLY A 28 23.50 0.21 12.41
C GLY A 28 24.08 1.62 12.53
N GLN A 29 24.67 1.97 13.67
CA GLN A 29 25.27 3.27 13.94
C GLN A 29 26.74 3.28 13.51
N PHE A 30 27.02 2.99 12.24
CA PHE A 30 28.37 2.71 11.74
C PHE A 30 29.36 3.86 12.00
N ALA A 31 28.97 5.11 11.77
CA ALA A 31 29.80 6.27 12.07
C ALA A 31 30.16 6.40 13.55
N GLN A 32 29.26 5.98 14.45
CA GLN A 32 29.54 5.99 15.89
C GLN A 32 30.46 4.84 16.27
N ALA A 33 30.22 3.63 15.74
CA ALA A 33 31.09 2.48 15.94
C ALA A 33 32.53 2.75 15.51
N ARG A 34 32.73 3.40 14.35
CA ARG A 34 34.05 3.82 13.86
C ARG A 34 34.74 4.79 14.80
N ARG A 35 34.04 5.83 15.28
CA ARG A 35 34.59 6.80 16.22
C ARG A 35 35.02 6.13 17.53
N THR A 36 34.11 5.37 18.14
CA THR A 36 34.38 4.65 19.40
C THR A 36 35.58 3.71 19.26
N ALA A 37 35.64 2.92 18.18
CA ALA A 37 36.76 2.02 17.94
C ALA A 37 38.09 2.76 17.68
N THR A 38 38.07 3.87 16.95
CA THR A 38 39.27 4.67 16.64
C THR A 38 39.80 5.38 17.89
N GLU A 39 38.91 5.95 18.70
CA GLU A 39 39.27 6.60 19.97
C GLU A 39 39.91 5.59 20.93
N ALA A 40 39.32 4.40 21.06
CA ALA A 40 39.88 3.32 21.88
C ALA A 40 41.24 2.83 21.36
N LEU A 41 41.40 2.65 20.05
CA LEU A 41 42.70 2.28 19.45
C LEU A 41 43.78 3.35 19.71
N THR A 42 43.38 4.62 19.81
CA THR A 42 44.29 5.74 20.08
C THR A 42 44.65 5.86 21.56
N ALA A 43 43.66 5.67 22.44
CA ALA A 43 43.81 5.83 23.88
C ALA A 43 44.46 4.62 24.54
N ASP A 44 43.99 3.42 24.17
CA ASP A 44 44.29 2.17 24.89
C ASP A 44 45.26 1.27 24.11
N GLY A 45 45.57 1.63 22.86
CA GLY A 45 46.49 0.91 22.00
C GLY A 45 45.82 -0.18 21.14
N PRO A 46 46.63 -0.99 20.44
CA PRO A 46 46.12 -1.93 19.46
C PRO A 46 45.33 -3.07 20.12
N GLY A 47 44.12 -3.33 19.63
CA GLY A 47 43.30 -4.48 20.04
C GLY A 47 42.67 -5.17 18.83
N ALA A 48 42.87 -6.49 18.69
CA ALA A 48 42.39 -7.26 17.53
C ALA A 48 40.88 -7.06 17.28
N ARG A 49 40.11 -7.09 18.36
CA ARG A 49 38.66 -6.89 18.33
C ARG A 49 38.22 -5.47 17.97
N LEU A 50 39.02 -4.46 18.32
CA LEU A 50 38.76 -3.07 17.94
C LEU A 50 39.04 -2.85 16.45
N TYR A 51 40.14 -3.39 15.92
CA TYR A 51 40.41 -3.40 14.48
C TYR A 51 39.34 -4.16 13.69
N LEU A 52 38.87 -5.28 14.23
CA LEU A 52 37.79 -6.08 13.63
C LEU A 52 36.49 -5.25 13.50
N VAL A 53 36.04 -4.63 14.59
CA VAL A 53 34.82 -3.81 14.58
C VAL A 53 34.98 -2.56 13.72
N LEU A 54 36.16 -1.92 13.74
CA LEU A 54 36.44 -0.78 12.87
C LEU A 54 36.36 -1.15 11.39
N GLY A 55 36.97 -2.26 11.00
CA GLY A 55 36.92 -2.78 9.62
C GLY A 55 35.49 -3.18 9.21
N GLN A 56 34.74 -3.84 10.10
CA GLN A 56 33.34 -4.22 9.84
C GLN A 56 32.43 -3.00 9.71
N ALA A 57 32.63 -1.96 10.52
CA ALA A 57 31.86 -0.72 10.45
C ALA A 57 32.16 0.09 9.18
N HIS A 58 33.34 -0.07 8.59
CA HIS A 58 33.63 0.48 7.27
C HIS A 58 33.02 -0.37 6.15
N ALA A 59 33.24 -1.69 6.14
CA ALA A 59 32.71 -2.59 5.13
C ALA A 59 31.17 -2.63 5.08
N ALA A 60 30.48 -2.24 6.16
CA ALA A 60 29.02 -2.19 6.20
C ALA A 60 28.40 -1.03 5.39
N GLU A 61 29.16 0.01 5.05
CA GLU A 61 28.68 1.14 4.24
C GLU A 61 28.67 0.83 2.73
N ASP A 62 29.39 -0.22 2.30
CA ASP A 62 29.34 -0.79 0.93
C ASP A 62 29.63 0.28 -0.17
N ASP A 63 30.65 1.12 0.07
CA ASP A 63 31.18 2.14 -0.84
C ASP A 63 32.71 1.99 -0.96
N ASP A 64 33.28 2.30 -2.12
CA ASP A 64 34.68 2.04 -2.48
C ASP A 64 35.67 2.69 -1.51
N ASP A 65 35.40 3.93 -1.10
CA ASP A 65 36.21 4.67 -0.12
C ASP A 65 36.19 4.00 1.26
N HIS A 66 35.06 3.40 1.62
CA HIS A 66 34.90 2.71 2.88
C HIS A 66 35.54 1.31 2.85
N ASP A 67 35.49 0.63 1.72
CA ASP A 67 36.20 -0.62 1.50
C ASP A 67 37.71 -0.49 1.64
N ASP A 68 38.30 0.58 1.09
CA ASP A 68 39.74 0.86 1.23
C ASP A 68 40.12 1.13 2.69
N ARG A 69 39.25 1.80 3.46
CA ARG A 69 39.45 2.00 4.91
C ARG A 69 39.23 0.73 5.73
N ALA A 70 38.29 -0.13 5.34
CA ALA A 70 38.09 -1.43 5.96
C ALA A 70 39.33 -2.30 5.79
N GLU A 71 39.86 -2.35 4.57
CA GLU A 71 41.09 -3.05 4.24
C GLU A 71 42.29 -2.52 5.05
N ALA A 72 42.45 -1.20 5.17
CA ALA A 72 43.50 -0.61 5.99
C ALA A 72 43.40 -1.04 7.46
N ALA A 73 42.20 -1.00 8.05
CA ALA A 73 41.97 -1.42 9.43
C ALA A 73 42.29 -2.90 9.65
N TYR A 74 41.91 -3.79 8.73
CA TYR A 74 42.24 -5.21 8.83
C TYR A 74 43.74 -5.47 8.68
N GLN A 75 44.42 -4.78 7.76
CA GLN A 75 45.86 -4.93 7.59
C GLN A 75 46.64 -4.43 8.82
N GLU A 76 46.23 -3.31 9.42
CA GLU A 76 46.82 -2.82 10.67
C GLU A 76 46.57 -3.80 11.82
N GLY A 77 45.35 -4.33 11.94
CA GLY A 77 45.02 -5.38 12.88
C GLY A 77 45.90 -6.62 12.72
N LEU A 78 46.07 -7.13 11.50
CA LEU A 78 46.87 -8.32 11.22
C LEU A 78 48.38 -8.09 11.34
N LYS A 79 48.88 -6.85 11.22
CA LYS A 79 50.27 -6.53 11.57
C LYS A 79 50.53 -6.71 13.06
N ALA A 80 49.56 -6.33 13.90
CA ALA A 80 49.66 -6.47 15.36
C ALA A 80 49.28 -7.88 15.84
N PHE A 81 48.32 -8.53 15.17
CA PHE A 81 47.73 -9.82 15.55
C PHE A 81 47.65 -10.76 14.33
N PRO A 82 48.80 -11.30 13.87
CA PRO A 82 48.88 -12.01 12.59
C PRO A 82 48.06 -13.31 12.51
N ASP A 83 47.78 -13.93 13.65
CA ASP A 83 47.06 -15.20 13.75
C ASP A 83 45.65 -15.07 14.34
N ASP A 84 45.10 -13.85 14.45
CA ASP A 84 43.72 -13.64 14.91
C ASP A 84 42.72 -14.15 13.86
N LEU A 85 41.96 -15.17 14.24
CA LEU A 85 41.08 -15.90 13.32
C LEU A 85 39.93 -15.03 12.80
N ASP A 86 39.41 -14.10 13.61
CA ASP A 86 38.27 -13.27 13.24
C ASP A 86 38.70 -12.13 12.30
N LEU A 87 39.88 -11.54 12.52
CA LEU A 87 40.51 -10.59 11.59
C LEU A 87 40.85 -11.25 10.25
N LEU A 88 41.46 -12.44 10.27
CA LEU A 88 41.78 -13.19 9.06
C LEU A 88 40.51 -13.52 8.26
N ALA A 89 39.45 -13.97 8.93
CA ALA A 89 38.19 -14.31 8.29
C ALA A 89 37.47 -13.08 7.72
N ALA A 90 37.41 -11.97 8.47
CA ALA A 90 36.78 -10.74 8.01
C ALA A 90 37.53 -10.13 6.82
N TYR A 91 38.87 -10.17 6.84
CA TYR A 91 39.67 -9.66 5.74
C TYR A 91 39.59 -10.56 4.49
N ALA A 92 39.62 -11.88 4.68
CA ALA A 92 39.41 -12.85 3.60
C ALA A 92 38.04 -12.62 2.92
N GLU A 93 36.98 -12.39 3.70
CA GLU A 93 35.65 -12.11 3.16
C GLU A 93 35.62 -10.83 2.32
N LEU A 94 36.21 -9.72 2.82
CA LEU A 94 36.31 -8.47 2.06
C LEU A 94 37.06 -8.68 0.73
N CYS A 95 38.17 -9.42 0.77
CA CYS A 95 38.99 -9.69 -0.41
C CYS A 95 38.26 -10.55 -1.44
N LEU A 96 37.65 -11.65 -1.01
CA LEU A 96 36.93 -12.57 -1.90
C LEU A 96 35.68 -11.94 -2.53
N ARG A 97 35.11 -10.91 -1.89
CA ARG A 97 33.95 -10.16 -2.39
C ARG A 97 34.29 -9.02 -3.32
N SER A 98 35.56 -8.60 -3.36
CA SER A 98 36.00 -7.52 -4.25
C SER A 98 35.91 -7.98 -5.70
N ASP A 99 35.43 -7.09 -6.58
CA ASP A 99 35.43 -7.37 -8.01
C ASP A 99 36.88 -7.57 -8.49
N TYR A 100 37.13 -8.71 -9.12
CA TYR A 100 38.43 -9.05 -9.67
C TYR A 100 38.87 -8.04 -10.75
N MET A 101 37.93 -7.46 -11.49
CA MET A 101 38.22 -6.49 -12.55
C MET A 101 38.58 -5.12 -11.98
N ASP A 102 37.87 -4.66 -10.96
CA ASP A 102 38.08 -3.32 -10.39
C ASP A 102 39.20 -3.29 -9.35
N ARG A 103 39.32 -4.35 -8.52
CA ARG A 103 40.30 -4.45 -7.42
C ARG A 103 41.07 -5.78 -7.46
N PRO A 104 41.83 -6.07 -8.53
CA PRO A 104 42.53 -7.35 -8.73
C PRO A 104 43.57 -7.67 -7.65
N ALA A 105 44.18 -6.64 -7.05
CA ALA A 105 45.12 -6.83 -5.94
C ALA A 105 44.42 -7.28 -4.65
N ARG A 106 43.25 -6.70 -4.34
CA ARG A 106 42.45 -7.08 -3.17
C ARG A 106 41.91 -8.51 -3.35
N HIS A 107 41.33 -8.80 -4.51
CA HIS A 107 40.80 -10.12 -4.83
C HIS A 107 41.83 -11.25 -4.67
N ARG A 108 43.06 -11.05 -5.15
CA ARG A 108 44.14 -12.06 -5.07
C ARG A 108 44.56 -12.43 -3.65
N ARG A 109 44.38 -11.54 -2.66
CA ARG A 109 44.72 -11.82 -1.26
C ARG A 109 43.73 -12.75 -0.55
N GLY A 110 42.50 -12.84 -1.06
CA GLY A 110 41.44 -13.66 -0.46
C GLY A 110 41.84 -15.14 -0.27
N PRO A 111 42.31 -15.83 -1.33
CA PRO A 111 42.78 -17.21 -1.23
C PRO A 111 43.97 -17.41 -0.26
N GLU A 112 44.88 -16.44 -0.15
CA GLU A 112 46.03 -16.52 0.76
C GLU A 112 45.57 -16.45 2.23
N LEU A 113 44.63 -15.54 2.53
CA LEU A 113 44.04 -15.39 3.87
C LEU A 113 43.19 -16.61 4.25
N ASP A 114 42.41 -17.16 3.32
CA ASP A 114 41.64 -18.40 3.52
C ASP A 114 42.57 -19.59 3.79
N ALA A 115 43.67 -19.72 3.03
CA ALA A 115 44.66 -20.77 3.27
C ALA A 115 45.28 -20.65 4.66
N ARG A 116 45.64 -19.42 5.09
CA ARG A 116 46.16 -19.16 6.42
C ARG A 116 45.15 -19.51 7.53
N LEU A 117 43.89 -19.16 7.33
CA LEU A 117 42.81 -19.49 8.27
C LEU A 117 42.61 -21.00 8.42
N ARG A 118 42.68 -21.76 7.31
CA ARG A 118 42.62 -23.23 7.32
C ARG A 118 43.84 -23.88 7.96
N GLU A 119 45.02 -23.28 7.81
CA GLU A 119 46.25 -23.73 8.48
C GLU A 119 46.14 -23.55 10.00
N LEU A 120 45.70 -22.38 10.47
CA LEU A 120 45.63 -22.06 11.89
C LEU A 120 44.49 -22.76 12.63
N ALA A 121 43.33 -22.90 12.00
CA ALA A 121 42.14 -23.44 12.65
C ALA A 121 41.29 -24.28 11.67
N PRO A 122 41.77 -25.47 11.27
CA PRO A 122 41.03 -26.35 10.38
C PRO A 122 39.70 -26.77 11.02
N GLY A 123 38.60 -26.66 10.26
CA GLY A 123 37.25 -27.01 10.71
C GLY A 123 36.59 -25.99 11.65
N SER A 124 37.23 -24.84 11.91
CA SER A 124 36.59 -23.74 12.63
C SER A 124 35.38 -23.19 11.86
N PRO A 125 34.39 -22.59 12.54
CA PRO A 125 33.28 -21.91 11.89
C PRO A 125 33.73 -20.88 10.86
N GLN A 126 34.83 -20.17 11.13
CA GLN A 126 35.44 -19.19 10.26
C GLN A 126 36.01 -19.85 8.99
N ALA A 127 36.80 -20.93 9.13
CA ALA A 127 37.36 -21.66 7.98
C ALA A 127 36.27 -22.31 7.11
N LEU A 128 35.24 -22.92 7.73
CA LEU A 128 34.09 -23.49 7.01
C LEU A 128 33.28 -22.43 6.28
N ARG A 129 33.16 -21.23 6.84
CA ARG A 129 32.50 -20.08 6.18
C ARG A 129 33.31 -19.63 4.96
N MET A 130 34.63 -19.56 5.04
CA MET A 130 35.48 -19.16 3.91
C MET A 130 35.52 -20.22 2.80
N GLU A 131 35.53 -21.50 3.14
CA GLU A 131 35.41 -22.60 2.17
C GLU A 131 34.11 -22.51 1.35
N GLN A 132 33.01 -22.09 1.98
CA GLN A 132 31.75 -21.85 1.27
C GLN A 132 31.82 -20.66 0.31
N ILE A 133 32.58 -19.61 0.64
CA ILE A 133 32.76 -18.42 -0.20
C ILE A 133 33.71 -18.72 -1.37
N SER A 134 34.81 -19.45 -1.13
CA SER A 134 35.86 -19.75 -2.11
C SER A 134 35.48 -20.83 -3.13
N ALA A 135 34.58 -21.76 -2.79
CA ALA A 135 34.10 -22.83 -3.68
C ALA A 135 33.22 -22.37 -4.86
N GLY A 136 33.30 -21.10 -5.28
CA GLY A 136 32.55 -20.60 -6.44
C GLY A 136 31.04 -20.58 -6.26
N LYS A 137 30.52 -20.79 -5.04
CA LYS A 137 29.24 -20.22 -4.62
C LYS A 137 29.47 -18.72 -4.44
N ALA A 138 29.74 -18.05 -5.56
CA ALA A 138 29.90 -16.62 -5.67
C ALA A 138 28.82 -15.95 -4.83
N VAL A 139 29.27 -15.26 -3.78
CA VAL A 139 28.39 -14.40 -3.00
C VAL A 139 28.25 -13.11 -3.84
N LYS A 140 27.33 -12.96 -4.82
CA LYS A 140 25.90 -12.75 -4.56
C LYS A 140 25.34 -13.80 -3.63
N GLY A 141 25.70 -13.69 -2.36
CA GLY A 141 25.24 -14.66 -1.40
C GLY A 141 23.73 -14.46 -1.37
N PRO A 142 22.94 -15.51 -1.18
CA PRO A 142 21.61 -15.25 -0.69
C PRO A 142 21.79 -14.35 0.54
N ARG A 143 21.31 -13.09 0.44
CA ARG A 143 21.23 -12.19 1.58
C ARG A 143 20.81 -13.05 2.77
N PRO A 144 21.50 -12.99 3.92
CA PRO A 144 21.16 -13.82 5.05
C PRO A 144 19.65 -13.75 5.24
N PRO A 145 18.96 -14.90 5.34
CA PRO A 145 17.52 -14.94 5.32
C PRO A 145 17.01 -13.96 6.37
N SER A 146 16.08 -13.10 5.98
CA SER A 146 15.63 -12.03 6.86
C SER A 146 15.19 -12.62 8.22
N PRO A 147 15.36 -11.90 9.34
CA PRO A 147 14.95 -12.41 10.66
C PRO A 147 13.51 -12.90 10.68
N LEU A 148 12.65 -12.26 9.88
CA LEU A 148 11.26 -12.67 9.66
C LEU A 148 11.16 -14.05 8.96
N ARG A 149 11.96 -14.29 7.91
CA ARG A 149 11.98 -15.57 7.18
C ARG A 149 12.49 -16.70 8.07
N THR A 150 13.56 -16.47 8.81
CA THR A 150 14.13 -17.46 9.76
C THR A 150 13.12 -17.80 10.85
N GLN A 151 12.56 -16.79 11.52
CA GLN A 151 11.55 -16.97 12.56
C GLN A 151 10.30 -17.70 12.05
N THR A 152 9.82 -17.36 10.85
CA THR A 152 8.64 -18.01 10.24
C THR A 152 8.93 -19.45 9.86
N HIS A 153 10.12 -19.72 9.31
CA HIS A 153 10.56 -21.05 8.93
C HIS A 153 10.66 -21.98 10.14
N ASP A 154 11.30 -21.52 11.21
CA ASP A 154 11.48 -22.31 12.43
C ASP A 154 10.14 -22.56 13.13
N ALA A 155 9.29 -21.54 13.25
CA ALA A 155 7.94 -21.72 13.80
C ALA A 155 7.11 -22.71 12.97
N ARG A 156 7.23 -22.69 11.63
CA ARG A 156 6.57 -23.65 10.75
C ARG A 156 7.05 -25.07 10.98
N LEU A 157 8.36 -25.29 11.09
CA LEU A 157 8.93 -26.61 11.33
C LEU A 157 8.42 -27.21 12.65
N VAL A 158 8.47 -26.44 13.73
CA VAL A 158 8.00 -26.90 15.04
C VAL A 158 6.49 -27.16 15.03
N LEU A 159 5.70 -26.28 14.42
CA LEU A 159 4.24 -26.46 14.30
C LEU A 159 3.86 -27.66 13.41
N ALA A 160 4.72 -28.06 12.48
CA ALA A 160 4.53 -29.24 11.64
C ALA A 160 4.93 -30.52 12.36
N ALA A 161 6.02 -30.51 13.13
CA ALA A 161 6.51 -31.66 13.88
C ALA A 161 5.61 -32.01 15.08
N VAL A 162 5.18 -31.01 15.85
CA VAL A 162 4.41 -31.22 17.10
C VAL A 162 2.89 -31.24 16.85
N GLY A 163 2.42 -30.61 15.76
CA GLY A 163 1.01 -30.59 15.36
C GLY A 163 0.12 -29.65 16.19
N ASP A 164 0.16 -29.76 17.53
CA ASP A 164 -0.61 -28.92 18.46
C ASP A 164 0.16 -27.64 18.85
N PRO A 165 -0.42 -26.44 18.67
CA PRO A 165 0.27 -25.19 18.95
C PRO A 165 0.60 -24.95 20.43
N VAL A 166 -0.19 -25.48 21.37
CA VAL A 166 0.07 -25.30 22.81
C VAL A 166 1.26 -26.15 23.24
N SER A 167 1.28 -27.41 22.80
CA SER A 167 2.37 -28.36 23.02
C SER A 167 3.66 -27.90 22.34
N ALA A 168 3.57 -27.38 21.11
CA ALA A 168 4.70 -26.79 20.40
C ALA A 168 5.33 -25.62 21.18
N ALA A 169 4.50 -24.75 21.76
CA ALA A 169 4.96 -23.64 22.58
C ALA A 169 5.58 -24.12 23.92
N ALA A 170 5.00 -25.14 24.56
CA ALA A 170 5.53 -25.70 25.80
C ALA A 170 6.91 -26.36 25.60
N GLN A 171 7.04 -27.20 24.57
CA GLN A 171 8.32 -27.86 24.23
C GLN A 171 9.41 -26.86 23.85
N ALA A 172 9.07 -25.85 23.04
CA ALA A 172 10.03 -24.80 22.67
C ALA A 172 10.51 -23.98 23.88
N ARG A 173 9.63 -23.71 24.86
CA ARG A 173 10.04 -23.03 26.10
C ARG A 173 10.98 -23.88 26.94
N ALA A 174 10.70 -25.17 27.11
CA ALA A 174 11.56 -26.08 27.86
C ALA A 174 12.96 -26.18 27.20
N HIS A 175 13.02 -26.26 25.87
CA HIS A 175 14.28 -26.25 25.12
C HIS A 175 15.04 -24.92 25.22
N ALA A 176 14.33 -23.78 25.17
CA ALA A 176 14.97 -22.48 25.35
C ALA A 176 15.46 -22.25 26.79
N GLN A 177 14.92 -22.96 27.78
CA GLN A 177 15.38 -22.91 29.17
C GLN A 177 16.62 -23.78 29.40
N SER A 178 16.73 -24.93 28.74
CA SER A 178 17.92 -25.79 28.83
C SER A 178 19.13 -25.25 28.07
N ARG A 179 18.92 -24.30 27.14
CA ARG A 179 19.98 -23.61 26.38
C ARG A 179 19.78 -22.09 26.43
N PRO A 180 20.08 -21.43 27.57
CA PRO A 180 19.82 -20.01 27.75
C PRO A 180 20.61 -19.10 26.78
N ASP A 181 21.75 -19.57 26.28
CA ASP A 181 22.60 -18.82 25.33
C ASP A 181 22.11 -18.89 23.86
N ASP A 182 21.10 -19.73 23.56
CA ASP A 182 20.58 -19.89 22.20
C ASP A 182 19.43 -18.90 21.92
N ASN A 183 19.79 -17.73 21.41
CA ASN A 183 18.86 -16.67 20.99
C ASN A 183 17.83 -17.12 19.95
N ARG A 184 18.15 -18.13 19.12
CA ARG A 184 17.25 -18.66 18.09
C ARG A 184 16.15 -19.48 18.75
N LEU A 185 16.48 -20.36 19.69
CA LEU A 185 15.49 -21.11 20.48
C LEU A 185 14.61 -20.20 21.33
N ALA A 186 15.18 -19.17 21.95
CA ALA A 186 14.41 -18.17 22.69
C ALA A 186 13.38 -17.45 21.80
N THR A 187 13.78 -17.05 20.59
CA THR A 187 12.90 -16.42 19.60
C THR A 187 11.77 -17.36 19.16
N VAL A 188 12.07 -18.63 18.92
CA VAL A 188 11.07 -19.65 18.53
C VAL A 188 10.07 -19.88 19.66
N ALA A 189 10.53 -19.99 20.91
CA ALA A 189 9.68 -20.16 22.08
C ALA A 189 8.69 -19.00 22.26
N GLU A 190 9.16 -17.75 22.16
CA GLU A 190 8.30 -16.56 22.24
C GLU A 190 7.33 -16.44 21.06
N THR A 191 7.75 -16.87 19.88
CA THR A 191 6.93 -16.88 18.67
C THR A 191 5.77 -17.87 18.79
N LEU A 192 6.07 -19.12 19.15
CA LEU A 192 5.06 -20.16 19.33
C LEU A 192 4.12 -19.84 20.50
N THR A 193 4.65 -19.25 21.57
CA THR A 193 3.83 -18.71 22.67
C THR A 193 2.78 -17.71 22.20
N ALA A 194 3.20 -16.76 21.37
CA ALA A 194 2.30 -15.74 20.85
C ALA A 194 1.27 -16.33 19.86
N LEU A 195 1.67 -17.31 19.05
CA LEU A 195 0.81 -18.02 18.10
C LEU A 195 -0.15 -19.03 18.76
N ALA A 196 0.18 -19.56 19.94
CA ALA A 196 -0.66 -20.51 20.68
C ALA A 196 -1.90 -19.88 21.31
N ARG A 197 -1.93 -18.54 21.46
CA ARG A 197 -3.07 -17.82 22.05
C ARG A 197 -4.40 -18.06 21.29
N PRO A 198 -5.54 -18.02 21.98
CA PRO A 198 -6.86 -18.12 21.34
C PRO A 198 -7.05 -17.00 20.30
N GLY A 199 -7.82 -17.29 19.24
CA GLY A 199 -8.07 -16.35 18.14
C GLY A 199 -6.93 -16.18 17.12
N ARG A 200 -5.80 -16.88 17.29
CA ARG A 200 -4.63 -16.78 16.37
C ARG A 200 -4.59 -17.86 15.29
N ALA A 201 -5.67 -18.64 15.12
CA ALA A 201 -5.81 -19.64 14.06
C ALA A 201 -5.46 -19.13 12.64
N PRO A 202 -5.96 -17.97 12.17
CA PRO A 202 -5.60 -17.48 10.83
C PRO A 202 -4.11 -17.18 10.71
N LEU A 203 -3.48 -16.61 11.73
CA LEU A 203 -2.03 -16.33 11.71
C LEU A 203 -1.21 -17.62 11.69
N ARG A 204 -1.65 -18.67 12.39
CA ARG A 204 -1.01 -20.00 12.33
C ARG A 204 -1.11 -20.60 10.93
N TRP A 205 -2.25 -20.44 10.27
CA TRP A 205 -2.42 -20.87 8.87
C TRP A 205 -1.47 -20.11 7.94
N MET A 206 -1.28 -18.79 8.13
CA MET A 206 -0.32 -17.99 7.37
C MET A 206 1.13 -18.46 7.52
N VAL A 207 1.53 -18.86 8.73
CA VAL A 207 2.87 -19.41 9.01
C VAL A 207 3.06 -20.79 8.39
N ARG A 208 2.02 -21.65 8.43
CA ARG A 208 2.06 -22.99 7.84
C ARG A 208 2.10 -22.96 6.31
N PHE A 209 1.30 -22.08 5.69
CA PHE A 209 1.10 -22.05 4.24
C PHE A 209 1.35 -20.65 3.65
N PRO A 210 2.59 -20.14 3.67
CA PRO A 210 2.90 -18.76 3.26
C PRO A 210 2.57 -18.49 1.78
N GLN A 211 2.81 -19.45 0.89
CA GLN A 211 2.52 -19.32 -0.55
C GLN A 211 1.01 -19.29 -0.85
N HIS A 212 0.24 -20.19 -0.24
CA HIS A 212 -1.22 -20.21 -0.40
C HIS A 212 -1.84 -18.92 0.13
N THR A 213 -1.35 -18.44 1.28
CA THR A 213 -1.79 -17.16 1.86
C THR A 213 -1.54 -15.99 0.89
N LEU A 214 -0.35 -15.95 0.29
CA LEU A 214 0.01 -14.90 -0.66
C LEU A 214 -0.93 -14.92 -1.89
N LEU A 215 -1.19 -16.11 -2.44
CA LEU A 215 -2.05 -16.28 -3.61
C LEU A 215 -3.52 -15.94 -3.31
N ILE A 216 -4.07 -16.43 -2.19
CA ILE A 216 -5.45 -16.11 -1.79
C ILE A 216 -5.61 -14.61 -1.59
N ARG A 217 -4.64 -13.96 -0.95
CA ARG A 217 -4.66 -12.51 -0.75
C ARG A 217 -4.59 -11.75 -2.08
N ALA A 218 -3.68 -12.15 -2.98
CA ALA A 218 -3.56 -11.55 -4.30
C ALA A 218 -4.88 -11.69 -5.08
N ALA A 219 -5.49 -12.87 -5.06
CA ALA A 219 -6.78 -13.12 -5.69
C ALA A 219 -7.89 -12.23 -5.09
N LEU A 220 -7.96 -12.11 -3.75
CA LEU A 220 -8.92 -11.23 -3.08
C LEU A 220 -8.74 -9.76 -3.47
N CYS A 221 -7.49 -9.27 -3.53
CA CYS A 221 -7.20 -7.91 -4.01
C CYS A 221 -7.68 -7.71 -5.44
N VAL A 222 -7.38 -8.65 -6.34
CA VAL A 222 -7.79 -8.59 -7.75
C VAL A 222 -9.31 -8.55 -7.87
N VAL A 223 -10.03 -9.43 -7.15
CA VAL A 223 -11.50 -9.46 -7.14
C VAL A 223 -12.07 -8.12 -6.68
N VAL A 224 -11.59 -7.56 -5.57
CA VAL A 224 -12.06 -6.26 -5.07
C VAL A 224 -11.79 -5.14 -6.08
N LEU A 225 -10.58 -5.08 -6.64
CA LEU A 225 -10.19 -4.04 -7.58
C LEU A 225 -11.04 -4.07 -8.86
N LEU A 226 -11.31 -5.26 -9.40
CA LEU A 226 -12.09 -5.42 -10.63
C LEU A 226 -13.61 -5.33 -10.40
N ALA A 227 -14.10 -5.70 -9.20
CA ALA A 227 -15.52 -5.60 -8.87
C ALA A 227 -16.01 -4.15 -8.83
N VAL A 228 -15.17 -3.20 -8.43
CA VAL A 228 -15.54 -1.78 -8.32
C VAL A 228 -16.04 -1.21 -9.66
N PRO A 229 -15.26 -1.23 -10.76
CA PRO A 229 -15.75 -0.77 -12.06
C PRO A 229 -16.82 -1.70 -12.67
N ALA A 230 -16.73 -3.01 -12.46
CA ALA A 230 -17.69 -3.96 -13.03
C ALA A 230 -19.11 -3.81 -12.46
N LEU A 231 -19.23 -3.49 -11.18
CA LEU A 231 -20.51 -3.36 -10.47
C LEU A 231 -20.93 -1.90 -10.22
N HIS A 232 -20.20 -0.94 -10.80
CA HIS A 232 -20.43 0.50 -10.61
C HIS A 232 -20.47 0.90 -9.13
N TRP A 233 -19.63 0.27 -8.31
CA TRP A 233 -19.53 0.59 -6.89
C TRP A 233 -18.76 1.89 -6.69
N ASN A 234 -19.03 2.55 -5.57
CA ASN A 234 -18.31 3.74 -5.17
C ASN A 234 -16.80 3.43 -5.03
N SER A 235 -15.95 4.36 -5.49
CA SER A 235 -14.49 4.25 -5.48
C SER A 235 -13.91 3.97 -4.09
N TRP A 236 -14.58 4.38 -3.01
CA TRP A 236 -14.14 4.10 -1.64
C TRP A 236 -14.04 2.59 -1.35
N VAL A 237 -14.82 1.75 -2.03
CA VAL A 237 -14.78 0.29 -1.87
C VAL A 237 -13.41 -0.29 -2.23
N ARG A 238 -12.60 0.41 -3.05
CA ARG A 238 -11.20 0.04 -3.31
C ARG A 238 -10.36 0.00 -2.03
N MET A 239 -10.74 0.76 -0.99
CA MET A 239 -10.08 0.73 0.32
C MET A 239 -10.24 -0.61 1.04
N ALA A 240 -11.20 -1.45 0.65
CA ALA A 240 -11.32 -2.80 1.19
C ALA A 240 -10.06 -3.66 0.90
N VAL A 241 -9.25 -3.30 -0.09
CA VAL A 241 -7.92 -3.91 -0.32
C VAL A 241 -7.03 -3.76 0.91
N VAL A 242 -7.12 -2.67 1.68
CA VAL A 242 -6.33 -2.45 2.89
C VAL A 242 -6.63 -3.51 3.95
N VAL A 243 -7.91 -3.94 4.06
CA VAL A 243 -8.34 -4.99 5.00
C VAL A 243 -7.60 -6.30 4.73
N THR A 244 -7.26 -6.59 3.48
CA THR A 244 -6.50 -7.80 3.09
C THR A 244 -5.04 -7.78 3.59
N VAL A 245 -4.48 -6.60 3.87
CA VAL A 245 -3.11 -6.40 4.35
C VAL A 245 -3.02 -6.52 5.87
N VAL A 246 -4.10 -6.20 6.60
CA VAL A 246 -4.16 -6.17 8.07
C VAL A 246 -3.63 -7.47 8.72
N PRO A 247 -4.02 -8.69 8.31
CA PRO A 247 -3.49 -9.92 8.91
C PRO A 247 -1.97 -10.06 8.77
N THR A 248 -1.39 -9.55 7.68
CA THR A 248 0.06 -9.59 7.45
C THR A 248 0.79 -8.60 8.34
N ALA A 249 0.26 -7.37 8.47
CA ALA A 249 0.80 -6.38 9.40
C ALA A 249 0.73 -6.89 10.85
N LEU A 250 -0.38 -7.51 11.23
CA LEU A 250 -0.57 -8.11 12.56
C LEU A 250 0.43 -9.25 12.82
N LEU A 251 0.65 -10.14 11.85
CA LEU A 251 1.66 -11.20 11.94
C LEU A 251 3.06 -10.60 12.10
N GLN A 252 3.45 -9.65 11.26
CA GLN A 252 4.76 -9.01 11.36
C GLN A 252 4.97 -8.30 12.69
N ALA A 253 3.98 -7.57 13.20
CA ALA A 253 4.04 -6.91 14.50
C ALA A 253 4.19 -7.93 15.64
N LEU A 254 3.46 -9.04 15.60
CA LEU A 254 3.58 -10.13 16.57
C LEU A 254 4.98 -10.73 16.55
N LEU A 255 5.52 -11.03 15.36
CA LEU A 255 6.85 -11.60 15.19
C LEU A 255 7.96 -10.65 15.64
N ARG A 256 7.84 -9.35 15.37
CA ARG A 256 8.75 -8.31 15.89
C ARG A 256 8.72 -8.26 17.42
N ARG A 257 7.53 -8.24 18.04
CA ARG A 257 7.39 -8.23 19.51
C ARG A 257 7.92 -9.51 20.17
N ALA A 258 7.81 -10.66 19.51
CA ALA A 258 8.38 -11.91 20.00
C ALA A 258 9.92 -11.87 19.99
N ARG A 259 10.54 -11.38 18.90
CA ARG A 259 11.99 -11.18 18.83
C ARG A 259 12.50 -10.22 19.90
N HIS A 260 11.80 -9.10 20.08
CA HIS A 260 12.19 -8.12 21.11
C HIS A 260 12.16 -8.73 22.51
N ARG A 261 11.09 -9.46 22.87
CA ARG A 261 10.98 -10.14 24.18
C ARG A 261 12.05 -11.23 24.38
N ALA A 262 12.43 -11.94 23.31
CA ALA A 262 13.52 -12.91 23.37
C ALA A 262 14.87 -12.24 23.65
N GLY A 263 15.15 -11.10 23.01
CA GLY A 263 16.40 -10.35 23.20
C GLY A 263 16.53 -9.66 24.57
N THR A 264 15.42 -9.40 25.26
CA THR A 264 15.42 -8.81 26.61
C THR A 264 15.43 -9.83 27.74
N ARG A 265 15.62 -11.13 27.44
CA ARG A 265 15.59 -12.18 28.45
C ARG A 265 16.90 -12.15 29.26
N PRO A 266 16.85 -12.15 30.62
CA PRO A 266 18.06 -12.22 31.42
C PRO A 266 18.79 -13.54 31.16
N SER A 267 20.12 -13.50 30.98
CA SER A 267 20.95 -14.70 30.95
C SER A 267 20.93 -15.33 32.34
N VAL A 268 20.33 -16.51 32.47
CA VAL A 268 20.32 -17.28 33.72
C VAL A 268 21.41 -18.33 33.62
N ALA A 269 22.20 -18.48 34.68
CA ALA A 269 23.23 -19.51 34.78
C ALA A 269 22.65 -20.89 34.44
N HIS A 270 23.42 -21.71 33.72
CA HIS A 270 23.04 -23.03 33.22
C HIS A 270 22.32 -23.86 34.31
N ALA A 271 21.03 -24.10 34.11
CA ALA A 271 20.30 -25.09 34.89
C ALA A 271 20.62 -26.48 34.32
N GLU A 272 20.83 -27.48 35.19
CA GLU A 272 21.05 -28.86 34.77
C GLU A 272 19.95 -29.34 33.81
N PRO A 273 20.30 -30.07 32.74
CA PRO A 273 19.33 -30.52 31.74
C PRO A 273 18.38 -31.56 32.35
N VAL A 274 17.21 -31.10 32.80
CA VAL A 274 16.05 -31.96 33.07
C VAL A 274 15.63 -32.58 31.74
N GLY A 275 15.46 -33.91 31.67
CA GLY A 275 15.16 -34.66 30.45
C GLY A 275 14.06 -34.01 29.59
N VAL A 276 14.48 -33.28 28.56
CA VAL A 276 13.56 -32.52 27.70
C VAL A 276 13.12 -33.43 26.55
N PRO A 277 11.80 -33.53 26.25
CA PRO A 277 11.30 -34.32 25.13
C PRO A 277 11.96 -33.93 23.81
N ASP A 278 12.19 -34.89 22.90
CA ASP A 278 12.82 -34.66 21.59
C ASP A 278 12.21 -33.45 20.86
N PHE A 279 13.03 -32.41 20.64
CA PHE A 279 12.66 -31.23 19.88
C PHE A 279 13.23 -31.30 18.48
N PRO A 280 12.49 -30.85 17.44
CA PRO A 280 12.98 -30.89 16.08
C PRO A 280 14.27 -30.07 15.94
N VAL A 281 15.29 -30.67 15.35
CA VAL A 281 16.52 -29.97 14.95
C VAL A 281 16.14 -28.83 14.01
N LEU A 282 16.67 -27.63 14.25
CA LEU A 282 16.41 -26.44 13.45
C LEU A 282 17.48 -26.29 12.34
N PRO A 283 17.26 -26.85 11.12
CA PRO A 283 18.23 -26.74 10.05
C PRO A 283 18.47 -25.27 9.63
N PRO A 284 19.58 -24.99 8.94
CA PRO A 284 19.76 -23.70 8.29
C PRO A 284 18.59 -23.41 7.34
N VAL A 285 18.16 -22.16 7.29
CA VAL A 285 17.03 -21.76 6.45
C VAL A 285 17.44 -21.84 4.98
N PRO A 286 16.71 -22.57 4.12
CA PRO A 286 17.05 -22.67 2.71
C PRO A 286 16.89 -21.31 2.02
N ALA A 287 17.76 -21.06 1.05
CA ALA A 287 17.65 -19.91 0.15
C ALA A 287 16.26 -19.86 -0.50
N ALA A 288 15.82 -18.66 -0.88
CA ALA A 288 14.56 -18.51 -1.60
C ALA A 288 14.62 -19.32 -2.90
N SER A 289 13.65 -20.22 -3.09
CA SER A 289 13.58 -21.01 -4.32
C SER A 289 13.17 -20.12 -5.49
N SER A 290 13.58 -20.50 -6.71
CA SER A 290 13.09 -19.88 -7.95
C SER A 290 11.57 -19.92 -8.04
N ARG A 291 10.94 -20.97 -7.50
CA ARG A 291 9.49 -21.08 -7.41
C ARG A 291 8.88 -20.06 -6.45
N GLU A 292 9.47 -19.85 -5.27
CA GLU A 292 8.99 -18.83 -4.32
C GLU A 292 9.05 -17.42 -4.90
N THR A 293 10.15 -17.11 -5.58
CA THR A 293 10.35 -15.81 -6.23
C THR A 293 9.40 -15.63 -7.41
N ALA A 294 9.24 -16.64 -8.27
CA ALA A 294 8.28 -16.61 -9.37
C ALA A 294 6.83 -16.41 -8.87
N VAL A 295 6.42 -17.10 -7.82
CA VAL A 295 5.07 -16.93 -7.22
C VAL A 295 4.90 -15.51 -6.66
N ALA A 296 5.92 -14.97 -5.99
CA ALA A 296 5.85 -13.61 -5.44
C ALA A 296 5.78 -12.54 -6.54
N VAL A 297 6.59 -12.68 -7.59
CA VAL A 297 6.59 -11.78 -8.76
C VAL A 297 5.25 -11.85 -9.49
N LEU A 298 4.74 -13.06 -9.74
CA LEU A 298 3.45 -13.25 -10.40
C LEU A 298 2.31 -12.63 -9.58
N ALA A 299 2.26 -12.88 -8.26
CA ALA A 299 1.24 -12.31 -7.39
C ALA A 299 1.29 -10.77 -7.39
N LEU A 300 2.48 -10.18 -7.36
CA LEU A 300 2.65 -8.72 -7.45
C LEU A 300 2.18 -8.20 -8.81
N ALA A 301 2.65 -8.80 -9.91
CA ALA A 301 2.29 -8.40 -11.27
C ALA A 301 0.78 -8.45 -11.50
N THR A 302 0.10 -9.51 -11.04
CA THR A 302 -1.35 -9.64 -11.20
C THR A 302 -2.11 -8.58 -10.40
N VAL A 303 -1.70 -8.27 -9.16
CA VAL A 303 -2.34 -7.21 -8.36
C VAL A 303 -2.12 -5.85 -8.99
N THR A 304 -0.90 -5.55 -9.45
CA THR A 304 -0.60 -4.29 -10.14
C THR A 304 -1.39 -4.15 -11.44
N ALA A 305 -1.46 -5.22 -12.25
CA ALA A 305 -2.26 -5.23 -13.47
C ALA A 305 -3.76 -5.00 -13.18
N ALA A 306 -4.31 -5.61 -12.12
CA ALA A 306 -5.70 -5.38 -11.71
C ALA A 306 -5.94 -3.96 -11.19
N LEU A 307 -4.98 -3.36 -10.48
CA LEU A 307 -5.07 -1.98 -10.01
C LEU A 307 -5.09 -1.00 -11.18
N VAL A 308 -4.12 -1.14 -12.10
CA VAL A 308 -4.03 -0.30 -13.30
C VAL A 308 -5.23 -0.52 -14.20
N GLY A 309 -5.61 -1.78 -14.45
CA GLY A 309 -6.78 -2.13 -15.26
C GLY A 309 -8.09 -1.60 -14.68
N SER A 310 -8.27 -1.66 -13.35
CA SER A 310 -9.43 -1.05 -12.68
C SER A 310 -9.43 0.47 -12.80
N GLY A 311 -8.25 1.11 -12.73
CA GLY A 311 -8.08 2.53 -12.95
C GLY A 311 -8.47 2.95 -14.37
N ILE A 312 -7.91 2.27 -15.38
CA ILE A 312 -8.19 2.52 -16.79
C ILE A 312 -9.65 2.25 -17.11
N TRP A 313 -10.21 1.11 -16.67
CA TRP A 313 -11.62 0.80 -16.92
C TRP A 313 -12.54 1.83 -16.26
N GLY A 314 -12.26 2.22 -15.02
CA GLY A 314 -13.00 3.28 -14.35
C GLY A 314 -12.89 4.62 -15.09
N TYR A 315 -11.71 4.95 -15.62
CA TYR A 315 -11.48 6.15 -16.42
C TYR A 315 -12.22 6.11 -17.75
N GLU A 316 -12.22 4.99 -18.48
CA GLU A 316 -12.98 4.83 -19.72
C GLU A 316 -14.49 4.96 -19.47
N GLN A 317 -15.01 4.37 -18.39
CA GLN A 317 -16.42 4.57 -17.98
C GLN A 317 -16.73 6.00 -17.55
N TYR A 318 -15.72 6.73 -17.09
CA TYR A 318 -15.82 8.14 -16.71
C TYR A 318 -15.80 9.04 -17.95
N ALA A 319 -14.91 8.79 -18.90
CA ALA A 319 -14.76 9.54 -20.15
C ALA A 319 -15.86 9.22 -21.19
N ALA A 320 -16.43 8.02 -21.14
CA ALA A 320 -17.57 7.63 -21.98
C ALA A 320 -18.88 8.17 -21.40
N TYR A 321 -19.17 9.44 -21.67
CA TYR A 321 -20.48 10.05 -21.45
C TYR A 321 -21.05 10.59 -22.77
N PRO A 322 -22.39 10.62 -22.92
CA PRO A 322 -23.00 11.18 -24.13
C PRO A 322 -22.68 12.67 -24.21
N ARG A 323 -22.18 13.12 -25.37
CA ARG A 323 -21.95 14.54 -25.62
C ARG A 323 -23.11 15.09 -26.41
N TYR A 324 -23.70 16.16 -25.91
CA TYR A 324 -24.83 16.81 -26.55
C TYR A 324 -24.43 18.18 -27.07
N THR A 325 -24.95 18.51 -28.23
CA THR A 325 -25.21 19.89 -28.64
C THR A 325 -26.69 20.17 -28.40
N PHE A 326 -27.08 21.45 -28.38
CA PHE A 326 -28.48 21.82 -28.26
C PHE A 326 -28.90 22.80 -29.34
N ALA A 327 -30.17 22.74 -29.71
CA ALA A 327 -30.83 23.76 -30.52
C ALA A 327 -32.27 23.92 -30.06
N ALA A 328 -32.81 25.14 -30.14
CA ALA A 328 -34.21 25.38 -29.81
C ALA A 328 -35.09 24.93 -30.99
N PRO A 329 -36.10 24.07 -30.80
CA PRO A 329 -37.15 23.91 -31.79
C PRO A 329 -37.95 25.21 -31.95
N ASP A 330 -38.43 25.51 -33.16
CA ASP A 330 -39.26 26.71 -33.39
C ASP A 330 -40.62 26.63 -32.68
N ARG A 331 -41.13 25.40 -32.49
CA ARG A 331 -42.42 25.13 -31.87
C ARG A 331 -42.39 23.90 -30.97
N VAL A 332 -43.11 23.98 -29.86
CA VAL A 332 -43.36 22.88 -28.93
C VAL A 332 -44.85 22.82 -28.61
N GLN A 333 -45.50 21.68 -28.84
CA GLN A 333 -46.95 21.49 -28.60
C GLN A 333 -47.83 22.59 -29.24
N GLY A 334 -47.42 23.11 -30.39
CA GLY A 334 -48.14 24.19 -31.09
C GLY A 334 -47.87 25.61 -30.57
N TYR A 335 -47.08 25.77 -29.50
CA TYR A 335 -46.59 27.07 -29.03
C TYR A 335 -45.35 27.50 -29.78
N GLU A 336 -45.22 28.79 -30.05
CA GLU A 336 -44.07 29.37 -30.74
C GLU A 336 -42.98 29.74 -29.73
N ARG A 337 -41.72 29.59 -30.15
CA ARG A 337 -40.59 30.11 -29.39
C ARG A 337 -40.68 31.63 -29.30
N LEU A 338 -40.63 32.14 -28.07
CA LEU A 338 -40.53 33.55 -27.77
C LEU A 338 -39.05 33.90 -27.58
N GLU A 339 -38.63 35.04 -28.10
CA GLU A 339 -37.25 35.54 -28.00
C GLU A 339 -37.22 36.80 -27.13
N ASP A 340 -36.10 37.02 -26.44
CA ASP A 340 -35.82 38.22 -25.65
C ASP A 340 -36.86 38.56 -24.56
N THR A 341 -37.53 37.55 -24.02
CA THR A 341 -38.50 37.76 -22.92
C THR A 341 -37.79 38.05 -21.60
N SER A 342 -38.41 38.84 -20.73
CA SER A 342 -37.87 39.11 -19.38
C SER A 342 -37.70 37.84 -18.54
N LEU A 343 -38.60 36.86 -18.72
CA LEU A 343 -38.49 35.55 -18.08
C LEU A 343 -37.27 34.77 -18.58
N GLN A 344 -36.99 34.79 -19.89
CA GLN A 344 -35.81 34.17 -20.47
C GLN A 344 -34.53 34.78 -19.87
N GLN A 345 -34.41 36.10 -19.87
CA GLN A 345 -33.23 36.80 -19.32
C GLN A 345 -33.03 36.52 -17.83
N PHE A 346 -34.13 36.46 -17.05
CA PHE A 346 -34.07 36.11 -15.64
C PHE A 346 -33.52 34.68 -15.44
N LEU A 347 -34.06 33.70 -16.17
CA LEU A 347 -33.64 32.30 -16.06
C LEU A 347 -32.21 32.07 -16.57
N GLU A 348 -31.80 32.74 -17.65
CA GLU A 348 -30.41 32.71 -18.12
C GLU A 348 -29.47 33.21 -17.02
N GLY A 349 -29.83 34.28 -16.31
CA GLY A 349 -29.10 34.77 -15.14
C GLY A 349 -28.98 33.70 -14.05
N VAL A 350 -30.10 33.11 -13.62
CA VAL A 350 -30.10 32.08 -12.56
C VAL A 350 -29.28 30.85 -12.95
N VAL A 351 -29.48 30.34 -14.16
CA VAL A 351 -28.80 29.11 -14.62
C VAL A 351 -27.30 29.36 -14.81
N SER A 352 -26.92 30.53 -15.34
CA SER A 352 -25.50 30.88 -15.51
C SER A 352 -24.77 31.08 -14.18
N GLU A 353 -25.42 31.63 -13.16
CA GLU A 353 -24.83 31.80 -11.83
C GLU A 353 -24.60 30.45 -11.13
N ASP A 354 -25.59 29.55 -11.21
CA ASP A 354 -25.54 28.23 -10.57
C ASP A 354 -24.58 27.26 -11.29
N MET A 355 -24.41 27.42 -12.62
CA MET A 355 -23.59 26.53 -13.46
C MET A 355 -22.23 27.10 -13.87
N GLY A 356 -21.94 28.37 -13.57
CA GLY A 356 -20.79 29.13 -14.11
C GLY A 356 -19.39 28.66 -13.69
N GLY A 357 -19.29 27.65 -12.81
CA GLY A 357 -18.02 27.01 -12.44
C GLY A 357 -17.65 25.77 -13.25
N SER A 358 -18.55 25.30 -14.12
CA SER A 358 -18.36 24.08 -14.93
C SER A 358 -18.10 24.44 -16.40
N ASP A 359 -17.39 23.59 -17.15
CA ASP A 359 -17.26 23.70 -18.62
C ASP A 359 -18.60 23.44 -19.35
N ALA A 360 -19.73 23.78 -18.71
CA ALA A 360 -21.07 23.56 -19.18
C ALA A 360 -21.56 24.77 -19.99
N THR A 361 -22.24 24.48 -21.09
CA THR A 361 -22.92 25.47 -21.92
C THR A 361 -24.40 25.47 -21.57
N THR A 362 -24.91 26.60 -21.09
CA THR A 362 -26.30 26.77 -20.65
C THR A 362 -27.23 27.10 -21.81
N PHE A 363 -28.50 26.70 -21.71
CA PHE A 363 -29.56 27.10 -22.64
C PHE A 363 -30.83 27.43 -21.89
N THR A 364 -31.63 28.34 -22.44
CA THR A 364 -32.97 28.69 -21.92
C THR A 364 -33.88 29.04 -23.11
N TYR A 365 -35.08 28.46 -23.12
CA TYR A 365 -36.09 28.67 -24.16
C TYR A 365 -37.46 28.85 -23.51
N VAL A 366 -38.22 29.80 -24.05
CA VAL A 366 -39.59 30.09 -23.60
C VAL A 366 -40.53 29.92 -24.78
N TYR A 367 -41.65 29.24 -24.56
CA TYR A 367 -42.67 28.98 -25.57
C TYR A 367 -44.02 29.50 -25.12
N GLY A 368 -44.73 30.18 -26.00
CA GLY A 368 -46.03 30.76 -25.72
C GLY A 368 -46.80 31.14 -26.98
N LYS A 369 -47.82 31.97 -26.82
CA LYS A 369 -48.53 32.60 -27.94
C LYS A 369 -47.94 33.99 -28.16
N LYS A 370 -47.54 34.30 -29.39
CA LYS A 370 -46.93 35.58 -29.76
C LYS A 370 -47.79 36.81 -29.43
N GLU A 371 -49.11 36.62 -29.43
CA GLU A 371 -50.09 37.67 -29.08
C GLU A 371 -50.10 38.03 -27.59
N ASN A 372 -49.54 37.19 -26.72
CA ASN A 372 -49.50 37.40 -25.26
C ASN A 372 -48.16 36.93 -24.68
N GLU A 373 -47.13 37.76 -24.83
CA GLU A 373 -45.77 37.49 -24.32
C GLU A 373 -45.72 37.22 -22.80
N HIS A 374 -46.72 37.70 -22.04
CA HIS A 374 -46.84 37.47 -20.60
C HIS A 374 -47.41 36.10 -20.20
N LEU A 375 -47.87 35.28 -21.17
CA LEU A 375 -48.42 33.95 -20.95
C LEU A 375 -47.48 32.88 -21.53
N SER A 376 -46.22 32.89 -21.10
CA SER A 376 -45.31 31.77 -21.36
C SER A 376 -45.94 30.49 -20.83
N VAL A 377 -46.10 29.50 -21.70
CA VAL A 377 -46.74 28.23 -21.34
C VAL A 377 -45.68 27.20 -21.00
N ILE A 378 -44.63 27.08 -21.80
CA ILE A 378 -43.58 26.08 -21.57
C ILE A 378 -42.24 26.80 -21.47
N THR A 379 -41.51 26.51 -20.41
CA THR A 379 -40.16 27.02 -20.19
C THR A 379 -39.20 25.83 -20.12
N VAL A 380 -38.08 25.94 -20.82
CA VAL A 380 -37.05 24.89 -20.88
C VAL A 380 -35.73 25.54 -20.55
N PHE A 381 -35.02 25.07 -19.55
CA PHE A 381 -33.70 25.59 -19.22
C PHE A 381 -32.80 24.50 -18.70
N GLY A 382 -31.50 24.63 -18.90
CA GLY A 382 -30.54 23.62 -18.51
C GLY A 382 -29.16 23.89 -19.07
N ALA A 383 -28.35 22.85 -19.09
CA ALA A 383 -26.99 22.90 -19.62
C ALA A 383 -26.56 21.55 -20.20
N VAL A 384 -25.62 21.61 -21.15
CA VAL A 384 -24.86 20.46 -21.66
C VAL A 384 -23.40 20.65 -21.27
N GLY A 385 -22.69 19.57 -20.96
CA GLY A 385 -21.33 19.67 -20.45
C GLY A 385 -20.86 18.36 -19.83
N ASP A 386 -19.83 18.44 -19.00
CA ASP A 386 -19.40 17.33 -18.19
C ASP A 386 -20.17 17.29 -16.87
N PHE A 387 -21.20 16.45 -16.82
CA PHE A 387 -22.02 16.18 -15.63
C PHE A 387 -21.73 14.77 -15.10
N HIS A 388 -20.50 14.27 -15.17
CA HIS A 388 -20.16 12.89 -14.77
C HIS A 388 -20.59 12.51 -13.34
N GLU A 389 -20.73 13.47 -12.42
CA GLU A 389 -21.24 13.25 -11.05
C GLU A 389 -22.78 13.17 -10.97
N MET A 390 -23.50 13.40 -12.08
CA MET A 390 -24.95 13.33 -12.14
C MET A 390 -25.44 11.91 -11.92
N THR A 391 -25.90 11.66 -10.70
CA THR A 391 -26.53 10.43 -10.25
C THR A 391 -28.02 10.66 -9.99
N PRO A 392 -28.86 9.61 -9.91
CA PRO A 392 -30.25 9.75 -9.50
C PRO A 392 -30.43 10.47 -8.15
N ASP A 393 -29.47 10.27 -7.23
CA ASP A 393 -29.45 10.91 -5.91
C ASP A 393 -29.04 12.39 -6.00
N ALA A 394 -28.06 12.73 -6.85
CA ALA A 394 -27.71 14.12 -7.13
C ALA A 394 -28.90 14.86 -7.76
N LEU A 395 -29.56 14.27 -8.75
CA LEU A 395 -30.79 14.81 -9.34
C LEU A 395 -31.91 14.96 -8.30
N GLY A 396 -32.02 14.00 -7.37
CA GLY A 396 -32.93 14.10 -6.23
C GLY A 396 -32.64 15.30 -5.34
N SER A 397 -31.37 15.56 -5.05
CA SER A 397 -30.92 16.69 -4.23
C SER A 397 -31.23 18.03 -4.91
N ILE A 398 -31.04 18.12 -6.22
CA ILE A 398 -31.43 19.31 -7.02
C ILE A 398 -32.94 19.54 -6.94
N GLN A 399 -33.74 18.48 -7.13
CA GLN A 399 -35.20 18.57 -7.05
C GLN A 399 -35.68 18.96 -5.64
N ASP A 400 -35.02 18.47 -4.60
CA ASP A 400 -35.29 18.84 -3.21
C ASP A 400 -34.94 20.31 -2.94
N GLY A 401 -33.85 20.81 -3.52
CA GLY A 401 -33.49 22.23 -3.51
C GLY A 401 -34.56 23.10 -4.18
N LEU A 402 -35.03 22.70 -5.38
CA LEU A 402 -36.11 23.39 -6.07
C LEU A 402 -37.40 23.42 -5.24
N ARG A 403 -37.80 22.28 -4.68
CA ARG A 403 -38.95 22.18 -3.77
C ARG A 403 -38.80 23.12 -2.58
N SER A 404 -37.63 23.14 -1.95
CA SER A 404 -37.34 24.02 -0.83
C SER A 404 -37.46 25.49 -1.24
N GLY A 405 -36.87 25.90 -2.36
CA GLY A 405 -36.96 27.26 -2.90
C GLY A 405 -38.42 27.69 -3.15
N LEU A 406 -39.22 26.83 -3.77
CA LEU A 406 -40.66 27.07 -3.97
C LEU A 406 -41.38 27.31 -2.64
N THR A 407 -41.15 26.46 -1.63
CA THR A 407 -41.76 26.64 -0.31
C THR A 407 -41.31 27.92 0.39
N THR A 408 -40.05 28.33 0.25
CA THR A 408 -39.55 29.60 0.80
C THR A 408 -40.21 30.81 0.15
N THR A 409 -40.56 30.73 -1.14
CA THR A 409 -41.32 31.77 -1.84
C THR A 409 -42.83 31.77 -1.54
N GLY A 410 -43.29 30.88 -0.64
CA GLY A 410 -44.70 30.76 -0.27
C GLY A 410 -45.54 29.96 -1.27
N LEU A 411 -44.93 29.32 -2.27
CA LEU A 411 -45.62 28.45 -3.23
C LEU A 411 -45.81 27.05 -2.62
N ALA A 412 -47.00 26.48 -2.83
CA ALA A 412 -47.33 25.15 -2.33
C ALA A 412 -46.69 24.09 -3.24
N ALA A 413 -45.61 23.47 -2.78
CA ALA A 413 -45.01 22.34 -3.47
C ALA A 413 -45.87 21.08 -3.29
N GLY A 414 -46.25 20.46 -4.41
CA GLY A 414 -47.02 19.23 -4.49
C GLY A 414 -46.14 17.97 -4.47
N LYS A 415 -46.65 16.91 -5.13
CA LYS A 415 -46.01 15.59 -5.13
C LYS A 415 -44.76 15.59 -6.00
N VAL A 416 -43.71 14.92 -5.52
CA VAL A 416 -42.51 14.58 -6.29
C VAL A 416 -42.62 13.12 -6.75
N TRP A 417 -42.25 12.82 -7.99
CA TRP A 417 -42.19 11.46 -8.52
C TRP A 417 -41.02 11.30 -9.49
N SER A 418 -40.60 10.04 -9.68
CA SER A 418 -39.65 9.68 -10.73
C SER A 418 -40.40 9.12 -11.92
N ALA A 419 -39.92 9.39 -13.12
CA ALA A 419 -40.48 8.89 -14.38
C ALA A 419 -39.39 8.23 -15.23
N ASP A 420 -39.81 7.46 -16.24
CA ASP A 420 -38.89 6.89 -17.22
C ASP A 420 -38.20 8.03 -18.00
N PRO A 421 -36.85 8.10 -18.05
CA PRO A 421 -36.13 9.16 -18.76
C PRO A 421 -36.20 9.04 -20.30
N GLY A 422 -36.68 7.92 -20.85
CA GLY A 422 -36.80 7.72 -22.30
C GLY A 422 -35.48 7.38 -23.00
N ARG A 423 -35.43 7.58 -24.33
CA ARG A 423 -34.37 7.04 -25.20
C ARG A 423 -32.97 7.57 -24.90
N LEU A 424 -32.88 8.80 -24.41
CA LEU A 424 -31.60 9.43 -24.06
C LEU A 424 -31.03 8.93 -22.71
N GLY A 425 -31.77 8.07 -22.00
CA GLY A 425 -31.33 7.50 -20.72
C GLY A 425 -31.17 8.55 -19.61
N GLY A 426 -30.48 8.18 -18.54
CA GLY A 426 -30.27 9.04 -17.36
C GLY A 426 -31.36 8.88 -16.31
N SER A 427 -31.82 9.98 -15.74
CA SER A 427 -32.88 10.02 -14.74
C SER A 427 -33.81 11.20 -15.01
N LEU A 428 -35.10 11.03 -14.69
CA LEU A 428 -36.13 12.06 -14.83
C LEU A 428 -36.96 12.11 -13.54
N ARG A 429 -37.04 13.29 -12.93
CA ARG A 429 -37.85 13.53 -11.74
C ARG A 429 -38.72 14.75 -11.93
N CYS A 430 -39.95 14.67 -11.48
CA CYS A 430 -40.92 15.73 -11.63
C CYS A 430 -41.47 16.14 -10.28
N LEU A 431 -41.85 17.42 -10.17
CA LEU A 431 -42.63 17.95 -9.06
C LEU A 431 -43.77 18.80 -9.61
N SER A 432 -44.92 18.76 -8.96
CA SER A 432 -46.02 19.70 -9.21
C SER A 432 -46.02 20.79 -8.14
N TYR A 433 -46.48 22.00 -8.45
CA TYR A 433 -46.64 23.10 -7.49
C TYR A 433 -47.71 24.10 -7.94
N ASP A 434 -48.29 24.84 -7.00
CA ASP A 434 -49.30 25.87 -7.29
C ASP A 434 -48.62 27.24 -7.41
N ALA A 435 -48.81 27.91 -8.55
CA ALA A 435 -48.33 29.27 -8.81
C ALA A 435 -49.31 30.34 -8.27
N ILE A 436 -48.87 31.60 -8.23
CA ILE A 436 -49.60 32.75 -7.63
C ILE A 436 -51.00 32.96 -8.23
N ASP A 437 -51.20 32.62 -9.51
CA ASP A 437 -52.49 32.77 -10.20
C ASP A 437 -53.42 31.54 -10.09
N ASN A 438 -53.23 30.70 -9.07
CA ASN A 438 -53.90 29.40 -8.90
C ASN A 438 -53.69 28.45 -10.11
N GLN A 439 -52.69 28.69 -10.93
CA GLN A 439 -52.28 27.76 -11.98
C GLN A 439 -51.35 26.71 -11.38
N ARG A 440 -51.72 25.44 -11.55
CA ARG A 440 -50.87 24.32 -11.17
C ARG A 440 -49.83 24.12 -12.26
N LEU A 441 -48.56 24.14 -11.89
CA LEU A 441 -47.41 23.92 -12.77
C LEU A 441 -46.73 22.60 -12.43
N THR A 442 -46.02 22.06 -13.42
CA THR A 442 -45.15 20.90 -13.24
C THR A 442 -43.75 21.27 -13.71
N ALA A 443 -42.75 20.99 -12.88
CA ALA A 443 -41.34 21.09 -13.20
C ALA A 443 -40.73 19.69 -13.24
N CYS A 444 -40.35 19.26 -14.43
CA CYS A 444 -39.72 17.97 -14.69
C CYS A 444 -38.26 18.17 -15.09
N THR A 445 -37.38 17.59 -14.30
CA THR A 445 -35.94 17.76 -14.36
C THR A 445 -35.30 16.46 -14.80
N TRP A 446 -34.52 16.48 -15.88
CA TRP A 446 -33.69 15.37 -16.30
C TRP A 446 -32.23 15.60 -15.92
N GLY A 447 -31.52 14.49 -15.73
CA GLY A 447 -30.07 14.50 -15.54
C GLY A 447 -29.46 13.23 -16.10
N ASP A 448 -28.41 13.40 -16.90
CA ASP A 448 -27.47 12.35 -17.28
C ASP A 448 -26.03 12.89 -17.19
N LYS A 449 -25.05 12.08 -17.56
CA LYS A 449 -23.63 12.46 -17.45
C LYS A 449 -23.20 13.58 -18.41
N GLY A 450 -24.02 13.93 -19.40
CA GLY A 450 -23.72 14.91 -20.44
C GLY A 450 -24.64 16.12 -20.50
N SER A 451 -25.76 16.06 -19.79
CA SER A 451 -26.78 17.11 -19.79
C SER A 451 -27.63 17.10 -18.53
N PHE A 452 -28.12 18.28 -18.19
CA PHE A 452 -29.10 18.49 -17.16
C PHE A 452 -30.10 19.55 -17.65
N GLY A 453 -31.36 19.44 -17.26
CA GLY A 453 -32.29 20.52 -17.51
C GLY A 453 -33.67 20.28 -16.95
N THR A 454 -34.49 21.31 -17.00
CA THR A 454 -35.84 21.37 -16.44
C THR A 454 -36.81 21.88 -17.49
N VAL A 455 -37.95 21.20 -17.61
CA VAL A 455 -39.12 21.67 -18.34
C VAL A 455 -40.19 22.06 -17.33
N VAL A 456 -40.62 23.32 -17.38
CA VAL A 456 -41.76 23.84 -16.62
C VAL A 456 -42.93 24.03 -17.58
N SER A 457 -44.07 23.45 -17.25
CA SER A 457 -45.30 23.56 -18.03
C SER A 457 -46.54 23.57 -17.12
N PRO A 458 -47.72 24.03 -17.59
CA PRO A 458 -48.93 23.96 -16.81
C PRO A 458 -49.39 22.50 -16.73
N ASP A 459 -49.99 22.15 -15.61
CA ASP A 459 -50.67 20.87 -15.45
C ASP A 459 -51.97 20.91 -16.27
N SER A 460 -52.03 20.13 -17.35
CA SER A 460 -53.20 20.03 -18.21
C SER A 460 -54.31 19.15 -17.61
N GLY A 461 -54.11 18.59 -16.41
CA GLY A 461 -55.01 17.62 -15.80
C GLY A 461 -54.93 16.23 -16.43
N ALA A 462 -54.05 16.03 -17.41
CA ALA A 462 -53.82 14.74 -18.08
C ALA A 462 -52.99 13.76 -17.23
N GLY A 463 -52.52 14.18 -16.04
CA GLY A 463 -51.81 13.36 -15.08
C GLY A 463 -50.27 13.41 -15.20
N HIS A 464 -49.59 12.75 -14.27
CA HIS A 464 -48.13 12.80 -14.12
C HIS A 464 -47.36 12.31 -15.35
N GLU A 465 -47.89 11.33 -16.08
CA GLU A 465 -47.22 10.76 -17.25
C GLU A 465 -47.20 11.76 -18.42
N ALA A 466 -48.26 12.55 -18.61
CA ALA A 466 -48.31 13.55 -19.68
C ALA A 466 -47.21 14.63 -19.52
N ALA A 467 -46.90 15.02 -18.29
CA ALA A 467 -45.80 15.95 -18.01
C ALA A 467 -44.43 15.32 -18.28
N ALA A 468 -44.26 14.03 -17.94
CA ALA A 468 -43.05 13.28 -18.26
C ALA A 468 -42.88 13.12 -19.78
N ASP A 469 -43.95 12.79 -20.51
CA ASP A 469 -43.98 12.66 -21.97
C ASP A 469 -43.60 13.96 -22.67
N LEU A 470 -44.17 15.08 -22.21
CA LEU A 470 -43.81 16.41 -22.70
C LEU A 470 -42.32 16.68 -22.49
N THR A 471 -41.81 16.38 -21.30
CA THR A 471 -40.40 16.60 -20.96
C THR A 471 -39.48 15.74 -21.81
N ARG A 472 -39.82 14.47 -22.04
CA ARG A 472 -39.08 13.58 -22.94
C ARG A 472 -39.07 14.11 -24.36
N ALA A 473 -40.22 14.49 -24.91
CA ALA A 473 -40.33 15.03 -26.25
C ALA A 473 -39.55 16.34 -26.42
N VAL A 474 -39.61 17.24 -25.44
CA VAL A 474 -38.84 18.49 -25.42
C VAL A 474 -37.34 18.22 -25.33
N ARG A 475 -36.91 17.34 -24.42
CA ARG A 475 -35.51 16.96 -24.27
C ARG A 475 -34.95 16.39 -25.56
N GLU A 476 -35.68 15.50 -26.22
CA GLU A 476 -35.27 14.92 -27.52
C GLU A 476 -35.26 15.93 -28.67
N ALA A 477 -36.12 16.95 -28.63
CA ALA A 477 -36.12 18.01 -29.62
C ALA A 477 -34.99 19.03 -29.38
N VAL A 478 -34.62 19.27 -28.12
CA VAL A 478 -33.58 20.24 -27.74
C VAL A 478 -32.18 19.65 -27.81
N LEU A 479 -31.99 18.41 -27.37
CA LEU A 479 -30.68 17.77 -27.29
C LEU A 479 -30.38 16.93 -28.53
N HIS A 480 -29.20 17.14 -29.11
CA HIS A 480 -28.70 16.39 -30.25
C HIS A 480 -27.37 15.76 -29.88
N GLN A 481 -27.28 14.43 -29.97
CA GLN A 481 -26.01 13.73 -29.74
C GLN A 481 -24.99 14.18 -30.77
N GLY A 482 -23.87 14.73 -30.32
CA GLY A 482 -22.79 15.15 -31.19
C GLY A 482 -22.14 13.94 -31.87
N THR A 483 -21.89 14.01 -33.17
CA THR A 483 -20.93 13.12 -33.81
C THR A 483 -19.53 13.43 -33.27
N PRO A 484 -18.70 12.44 -32.94
CA PRO A 484 -17.37 12.63 -32.34
C PRO A 484 -16.32 13.21 -33.32
N ALA A 485 -16.70 14.10 -34.23
CA ALA A 485 -15.86 14.58 -35.33
C ALA A 485 -15.33 16.02 -35.17
N ASP A 486 -15.83 16.82 -34.24
CA ASP A 486 -15.48 18.26 -34.18
C ASP A 486 -14.72 18.69 -32.91
N SER A 487 -14.00 17.79 -32.24
CA SER A 487 -12.97 18.20 -31.27
C SER A 487 -11.64 18.44 -32.00
N VAL A 488 -11.48 19.65 -32.54
CA VAL A 488 -10.17 20.21 -32.95
C VAL A 488 -9.48 20.82 -31.74
#